data_AF-A5E7H2-F1
#
_entry.id   AF-A5E7H2-F1
#
_cell.length_a   1.000
_cell.length_b   1.000
_cell.length_c   1.000
_cell.angle_alpha   90.00
_cell.angle_beta   90.00
_cell.angle_gamma   90.00
#
_symmetry.space_group_name_H-M   'P 1'
#
loop_
_entity.id
_entity.type
_entity.pdbx_description
1 polymer ?
#
loop_
_entity_poly.entity_id
_entity_poly.type
_entity_poly.pdbx_seq_one_letter_code
_entity_poly.pdbx_strand_id
1 'polypeptide(L)'
;MKYITKRESKRSLKVDFEKQQSNWPRSTSPSESQPQSQSVSLSFSFSFIKAHHVFLIFLVVLGLLVFHFRYKIGDFLDRYRTRRRMREQGYYENIESFEDDINDGLSSLNFDLEANNVNLGDTRAGLDAVAKTEIRKIMDDRGLSFDEARLEYTKGRFNENDIDEDGLPRDPKLVRF
;
A
#
# COMPACT_ATOMS: atom_id res chain seq x y z
N MET A 1 -53.83 33.23 -3.42
CA MET A 1 -55.26 33.25 -3.03
C MET A 1 -55.50 32.12 -2.03
N LYS A 2 -55.91 32.49 -0.80
CA LYS A 2 -56.55 31.69 0.28
C LYS A 2 -55.85 30.49 0.96
N TYR A 3 -55.35 30.81 2.16
CA TYR A 3 -55.34 30.11 3.46
C TYR A 3 -56.26 28.87 3.63
N ILE A 4 -55.86 27.93 4.51
CA ILE A 4 -56.53 27.66 5.80
C ILE A 4 -55.67 26.73 6.70
N THR A 5 -55.52 27.19 7.93
CA THR A 5 -54.85 26.64 9.12
C THR A 5 -55.68 25.54 9.82
N LYS A 6 -55.02 24.48 10.31
CA LYS A 6 -55.62 23.48 11.21
C LYS A 6 -54.87 23.43 12.54
N ARG A 7 -55.15 24.39 13.43
CA ARG A 7 -54.93 24.28 14.88
C ARG A 7 -56.26 23.88 15.53
N GLU A 8 -56.16 23.27 16.71
CA GLU A 8 -57.27 22.86 17.60
C GLU A 8 -57.81 21.43 17.41
N SER A 9 -57.09 20.45 17.98
CA SER A 9 -57.69 19.18 18.45
C SER A 9 -56.69 18.38 19.30
N LYS A 10 -55.99 19.04 20.26
CA LYS A 10 -55.01 18.36 21.14
C LYS A 10 -55.15 18.73 22.61
N ARG A 11 -56.35 19.13 23.07
CA ARG A 11 -56.57 19.50 24.48
C ARG A 11 -57.73 18.79 25.21
N SER A 12 -58.55 17.97 24.55
CA SER A 12 -59.65 17.27 25.24
C SER A 12 -59.41 15.79 25.52
N LEU A 13 -58.42 15.13 24.92
CA LEU A 13 -58.22 13.67 25.07
C LEU A 13 -57.30 13.27 26.24
N LYS A 14 -56.72 14.25 26.95
CA LYS A 14 -55.73 13.99 28.02
C LYS A 14 -56.32 14.01 29.43
N VAL A 15 -57.57 14.41 29.60
CA VAL A 15 -58.21 14.55 30.92
C VAL A 15 -58.98 13.30 31.34
N ASP A 16 -59.43 12.49 30.39
CA ASP A 16 -60.26 11.31 30.70
C ASP A 16 -59.45 10.01 30.87
N PHE A 17 -58.20 9.96 30.40
CA PHE A 17 -57.39 8.74 30.45
C PHE A 17 -56.66 8.53 31.80
N GLU A 18 -56.47 9.59 32.58
CA GLU A 18 -55.73 9.54 33.86
C GLU A 18 -56.62 9.12 35.06
N LYS A 19 -57.95 9.03 34.86
CA LYS A 19 -58.90 8.73 35.94
C LYS A 19 -59.37 7.27 35.99
N GLN A 20 -58.81 6.39 35.16
CA GLN A 20 -59.30 5.02 34.99
C GLN A 20 -58.30 3.91 35.37
N GLN A 21 -57.22 4.24 36.09
CA GLN A 21 -56.20 3.26 36.51
C GLN A 21 -56.31 2.80 37.97
N SER A 22 -57.28 3.26 38.77
CA SER A 22 -57.27 3.04 40.23
C SER A 22 -58.29 2.04 40.80
N ASN A 23 -58.90 1.14 40.01
CA ASN A 23 -59.81 0.16 40.62
C ASN A 23 -59.84 -1.18 39.86
N TRP A 24 -58.95 -2.10 40.25
CA TRP A 24 -58.93 -3.49 39.78
C TRP A 24 -59.51 -4.42 40.85
N PRO A 25 -60.69 -5.04 40.64
CA PRO A 25 -61.12 -6.17 41.45
C PRO A 25 -60.35 -7.44 41.04
N ARG A 26 -59.70 -8.06 42.01
CA ARG A 26 -59.02 -9.36 41.87
C ARG A 26 -60.08 -10.44 41.68
N SER A 27 -60.14 -11.03 40.49
CA SER A 27 -60.93 -12.22 40.23
C SER A 27 -60.03 -13.38 39.81
N THR A 28 -60.36 -14.52 40.40
CA THR A 28 -59.67 -15.79 40.44
C THR A 28 -59.72 -16.52 39.10
N SER A 29 -58.61 -17.17 38.77
CA SER A 29 -58.41 -18.05 37.61
C SER A 29 -59.43 -19.18 37.52
N PRO A 30 -59.90 -19.50 36.31
CA PRO A 30 -60.16 -20.88 35.92
C PRO A 30 -59.11 -21.35 34.91
N SER A 31 -58.62 -22.57 35.12
CA SER A 31 -57.66 -23.29 34.29
C SER A 31 -58.16 -23.48 32.86
N GLU A 32 -57.43 -22.93 31.88
CA GLU A 32 -57.69 -23.19 30.46
C GLU A 32 -56.42 -23.75 29.81
N SER A 33 -56.54 -25.01 29.38
CA SER A 33 -55.53 -25.83 28.74
C SER A 33 -55.15 -25.29 27.35
N GLN A 34 -53.89 -24.86 27.21
CA GLN A 34 -53.29 -24.42 25.94
C GLN A 34 -52.89 -25.64 25.06
N PRO A 35 -53.09 -25.58 23.73
CA PRO A 35 -52.64 -26.63 22.82
C PRO A 35 -51.11 -26.61 22.65
N GLN A 36 -50.49 -27.80 22.67
CA GLN A 36 -49.06 -27.98 22.47
C GLN A 36 -48.66 -27.64 21.03
N SER A 37 -48.02 -26.48 20.83
CA SER A 37 -47.28 -26.18 19.60
C SER A 37 -45.93 -26.90 19.66
N GLN A 38 -45.80 -28.02 18.97
CA GLN A 38 -44.51 -28.68 18.76
C GLN A 38 -43.69 -27.84 17.77
N SER A 39 -42.72 -27.07 18.26
CA SER A 39 -41.70 -26.44 17.42
C SER A 39 -40.66 -27.50 17.06
N VAL A 40 -40.67 -27.94 15.80
CA VAL A 40 -39.62 -28.81 15.26
C VAL A 40 -38.36 -27.97 15.11
N SER A 41 -37.48 -27.99 16.11
CA SER A 41 -36.15 -27.40 16.00
C SER A 41 -35.26 -28.36 15.17
N LEU A 42 -35.00 -27.98 13.92
CA LEU A 42 -33.96 -28.62 13.10
C LEU A 42 -32.60 -28.26 13.70
N SER A 43 -32.12 -29.07 14.63
CA SER A 43 -30.74 -29.01 15.10
C SER A 43 -29.80 -29.47 13.97
N PHE A 44 -29.27 -28.52 13.20
CA PHE A 44 -28.24 -28.80 12.21
C PHE A 44 -26.91 -29.04 12.92
N SER A 45 -26.63 -30.29 13.30
CA SER A 45 -25.29 -30.70 13.74
C SER A 45 -24.33 -30.66 12.55
N PHE A 46 -23.71 -29.49 12.30
CA PHE A 46 -22.56 -29.41 11.41
C PHE A 46 -21.44 -30.27 11.97
N SER A 47 -20.99 -31.25 11.19
CA SER A 47 -19.85 -32.11 11.51
C SER A 47 -18.55 -31.30 11.44
N PHE A 48 -18.26 -30.50 12.47
CA PHE A 48 -17.09 -29.61 12.58
C PHE A 48 -15.76 -30.34 12.30
N ILE A 49 -15.66 -31.61 12.67
CA ILE A 49 -14.44 -32.43 12.46
C ILE A 49 -14.03 -32.46 10.98
N LYS A 50 -14.97 -32.61 10.04
CA LYS A 50 -14.64 -32.72 8.60
C LYS A 50 -14.25 -31.36 8.00
N ALA A 51 -14.92 -30.28 8.40
CA ALA A 51 -14.63 -28.95 7.88
C ALA A 51 -13.26 -28.43 8.34
N HIS A 52 -12.85 -28.73 9.59
CA HIS A 52 -11.53 -28.37 10.09
C HIS A 52 -10.41 -29.11 9.36
N HIS A 53 -10.57 -30.40 9.06
CA HIS A 53 -9.55 -31.12 8.28
C HIS A 53 -9.40 -30.57 6.88
N VAL A 54 -10.51 -30.21 6.21
CA VAL A 54 -10.45 -29.56 4.89
C VAL A 54 -9.74 -28.21 4.98
N PHE A 55 -9.99 -27.41 6.01
CA PHE A 55 -9.30 -26.14 6.24
C PHE A 55 -7.80 -26.33 6.52
N LEU A 56 -7.42 -27.33 7.32
CA LEU A 56 -6.02 -27.66 7.59
C LEU A 56 -5.29 -28.13 6.32
N ILE A 57 -5.90 -29.00 5.52
CA ILE A 57 -5.35 -29.45 4.24
C ILE A 57 -5.19 -28.25 3.29
N PHE A 58 -6.18 -27.37 3.23
CA PHE A 58 -6.09 -26.14 2.44
C PHE A 58 -4.92 -25.25 2.88
N LEU A 59 -4.72 -25.07 4.20
CA LEU A 59 -3.59 -24.29 4.73
C LEU A 59 -2.24 -24.93 4.40
N VAL A 60 -2.13 -26.27 4.49
CA VAL A 60 -0.90 -26.99 4.14
C VAL A 60 -0.61 -26.86 2.64
N VAL A 61 -1.62 -27.04 1.78
CA VAL A 61 -1.48 -26.87 0.33
C VAL A 61 -1.13 -25.44 -0.04
N LEU A 62 -1.77 -24.44 0.59
CA LEU A 62 -1.44 -23.03 0.40
C LEU A 62 -0.01 -22.74 0.84
N GLY A 63 0.43 -23.28 1.98
CA GLY A 63 1.80 -23.16 2.46
C GLY A 63 2.82 -23.80 1.51
N LEU A 64 2.52 -24.97 0.95
CA LEU A 64 3.36 -25.64 -0.05
C LEU A 64 3.39 -24.87 -1.37
N LEU A 65 2.26 -24.29 -1.79
CA LEU A 65 2.18 -23.46 -2.98
C LEU A 65 3.03 -22.20 -2.79
N VAL A 66 2.91 -21.52 -1.65
CA VAL A 66 3.77 -20.38 -1.31
C VAL A 66 5.24 -20.80 -1.23
N PHE A 67 5.56 -21.96 -0.68
CA PHE A 67 6.93 -22.47 -0.61
C PHE A 67 7.50 -22.82 -1.99
N HIS A 68 6.72 -23.44 -2.86
CA HIS A 68 7.15 -23.79 -4.21
C HIS A 68 7.27 -22.54 -5.09
N PHE A 69 6.28 -21.65 -5.01
CA PHE A 69 6.29 -20.38 -5.72
C PHE A 69 7.14 -19.32 -5.03
N ARG A 70 7.79 -19.59 -3.88
CA ARG A 70 8.60 -18.60 -3.14
C ARG A 70 9.66 -17.95 -4.01
N TYR A 71 10.23 -18.74 -4.92
CA TYR A 71 11.26 -18.28 -5.86
C TYR A 71 10.71 -17.26 -6.88
N LYS A 72 9.43 -17.36 -7.25
CA LYS A 72 8.77 -16.44 -8.20
C LYS A 72 8.02 -15.30 -7.51
N ILE A 73 7.55 -15.54 -6.29
CA ILE A 73 6.83 -14.59 -5.43
C ILE A 73 7.81 -13.58 -4.84
N GLY A 74 9.06 -13.99 -4.57
CA GLY A 74 10.15 -13.09 -4.18
C GLY A 74 10.28 -11.91 -5.15
N ASP A 75 10.55 -12.18 -6.42
CA ASP A 75 10.75 -11.15 -7.44
C ASP A 75 9.53 -10.24 -7.65
N PHE A 76 8.32 -10.80 -7.53
CA PHE A 76 7.08 -10.02 -7.71
C PHE A 76 6.77 -9.11 -6.52
N LEU A 77 6.99 -9.60 -5.28
CA LEU A 77 6.82 -8.77 -4.08
C LEU A 77 7.97 -7.80 -3.89
N ASP A 78 9.17 -8.13 -4.37
CA ASP A 78 10.32 -7.23 -4.30
C ASP A 78 10.02 -5.95 -5.08
N ARG A 79 9.58 -6.04 -6.34
CA ARG A 79 9.12 -4.89 -7.15
C ARG A 79 8.10 -3.99 -6.47
N TYR A 80 7.29 -4.53 -5.55
CA TYR A 80 6.27 -3.77 -4.81
C TYR A 80 6.75 -3.26 -3.43
N ARG A 81 7.74 -3.90 -2.81
CA ARG A 81 8.22 -3.57 -1.44
C ARG A 81 9.55 -2.81 -1.40
N THR A 82 10.42 -2.90 -2.41
CA THR A 82 11.77 -2.33 -2.33
C THR A 82 11.91 -0.86 -2.68
N ARG A 83 10.83 -0.16 -3.06
CA ARG A 83 10.89 1.31 -3.28
C ARG A 83 11.31 2.13 -2.07
N ARG A 84 11.17 1.60 -0.84
CA ARG A 84 11.38 2.39 0.40
C ARG A 84 12.53 1.92 1.29
N ARG A 85 13.07 0.71 1.09
CA ARG A 85 14.12 0.13 1.97
C ARG A 85 15.52 0.09 1.34
N MET A 86 15.62 0.23 0.02
CA MET A 86 16.91 0.29 -0.67
C MET A 86 17.66 1.63 -0.48
N ARG A 87 17.07 2.59 0.24
CA ARG A 87 17.73 3.85 0.63
C ARG A 87 18.62 3.71 1.87
N GLU A 88 18.52 2.60 2.61
CA GLU A 88 19.10 2.47 3.96
C GLU A 88 20.00 1.23 4.13
N GLN A 89 19.89 0.24 3.25
CA GLN A 89 20.77 -0.93 3.29
C GLN A 89 21.90 -0.70 2.28
N GLY A 90 22.97 -0.09 2.80
CA GLY A 90 24.24 0.07 2.09
C GLY A 90 24.60 -1.23 1.39
N TYR A 91 24.49 -1.19 0.06
CA TYR A 91 25.01 -2.23 -0.80
C TYR A 91 26.51 -2.31 -0.53
N TYR A 92 27.01 -3.55 -0.40
CA TYR A 92 28.42 -3.85 -0.32
C TYR A 92 29.21 -2.92 -1.27
N GLU A 93 30.13 -2.12 -0.72
CA GLU A 93 31.18 -1.47 -1.50
C GLU A 93 32.00 -2.60 -2.13
N ASN A 94 31.56 -3.08 -3.28
CA ASN A 94 32.45 -3.76 -4.20
C ASN A 94 33.55 -2.75 -4.53
N ILE A 95 34.79 -3.20 -4.72
CA ILE A 95 35.84 -2.34 -5.21
C ILE A 95 35.47 -2.07 -6.67
N GLU A 96 34.65 -1.04 -6.88
CA GLU A 96 34.06 -0.74 -8.18
C GLU A 96 35.16 -0.39 -9.18
N SER A 97 35.36 -1.27 -10.15
CA SER A 97 36.31 -1.07 -11.26
C SER A 97 35.62 -0.37 -12.42
N PHE A 98 36.39 0.41 -13.19
CA PHE A 98 35.92 0.93 -14.48
C PHE A 98 35.45 -0.18 -15.43
N GLU A 99 36.01 -1.39 -15.32
CA GLU A 99 35.58 -2.56 -16.10
C GLU A 99 34.16 -3.01 -15.73
N ASP A 100 33.83 -2.99 -14.44
CA ASP A 100 32.49 -3.34 -13.96
C ASP A 100 31.47 -2.28 -14.41
N ASP A 101 31.85 -1.00 -14.36
CA ASP A 101 31.00 0.10 -14.83
C ASP A 101 30.67 -0.04 -16.34
N ILE A 102 31.62 -0.49 -17.16
CA ILE A 102 31.39 -0.78 -18.59
C ILE A 102 30.44 -1.97 -18.75
N ASN A 103 30.65 -3.06 -18.01
CA ASN A 103 29.79 -4.25 -18.06
C ASN A 103 28.36 -3.92 -17.64
N ASP A 104 28.19 -2.98 -16.72
CA ASP A 104 26.90 -2.48 -16.26
C ASP A 104 26.26 -1.44 -17.19
N GLY A 105 26.89 -1.14 -18.32
CA GLY A 105 26.36 -0.21 -19.33
C GLY A 105 26.46 1.26 -18.93
N LEU A 106 27.34 1.61 -17.99
CA LEU A 106 27.58 2.99 -17.52
C LEU A 106 28.62 3.73 -18.37
N SER A 107 28.70 3.38 -19.65
CA SER A 107 29.57 4.04 -20.64
C SER A 107 28.77 4.40 -21.89
N SER A 108 29.11 5.55 -22.48
CA SER A 108 28.49 6.08 -23.69
C SER A 108 29.53 6.72 -24.61
N LEU A 109 29.12 7.15 -25.80
CA LEU A 109 30.00 7.88 -26.73
C LEU A 109 30.61 9.16 -26.11
N ASN A 110 29.85 9.85 -25.26
CA ASN A 110 30.31 11.06 -24.58
C ASN A 110 31.02 10.77 -23.25
N PHE A 111 30.98 9.51 -22.81
CA PHE A 111 31.52 9.06 -21.54
C PHE A 111 32.13 7.66 -21.69
N ASP A 112 33.25 7.62 -22.40
CA ASP A 112 33.99 6.40 -22.71
C ASP A 112 34.96 6.07 -21.58
N LEU A 113 34.66 5.01 -20.83
CA LEU A 113 35.49 4.50 -19.72
C LEU A 113 36.58 3.54 -20.21
N GLU A 114 36.36 2.88 -21.35
CA GLU A 114 37.27 1.87 -21.88
C GLU A 114 38.55 2.54 -22.40
N ALA A 115 38.40 3.55 -23.26
CA ALA A 115 39.53 4.26 -23.84
C ALA A 115 40.29 5.13 -22.84
N ASN A 116 39.56 5.81 -21.93
CA ASN A 116 40.14 6.85 -21.10
C ASN A 116 40.60 6.36 -19.72
N ASN A 117 40.08 5.25 -19.22
CA ASN A 117 40.36 4.79 -17.85
C ASN A 117 40.96 3.38 -17.85
N VAL A 118 40.26 2.39 -18.41
CA VAL A 118 40.72 0.98 -18.41
C VAL A 118 42.03 0.84 -19.19
N ASN A 119 42.08 1.32 -20.43
CA ASN A 119 43.27 1.20 -21.28
C ASN A 119 44.49 1.97 -20.76
N LEU A 120 44.28 2.99 -19.93
CA LEU A 120 45.35 3.78 -19.32
C LEU A 120 45.75 3.27 -17.93
N GLY A 121 45.09 2.22 -17.42
CA GLY A 121 45.34 1.69 -16.09
C GLY A 121 45.02 2.67 -14.97
N ASP A 122 43.96 3.48 -15.13
CA ASP A 122 43.53 4.43 -14.10
C ASP A 122 43.06 3.69 -12.84
N THR A 123 43.64 4.01 -11.70
CA THR A 123 43.36 3.39 -10.40
C THR A 123 42.42 4.21 -9.53
N ARG A 124 41.84 5.30 -10.04
CA ARG A 124 40.87 6.11 -9.29
C ARG A 124 39.58 5.34 -9.07
N ALA A 125 38.88 5.63 -7.98
CA ALA A 125 37.64 4.97 -7.55
C ALA A 125 36.42 5.18 -8.48
N GLY A 126 36.60 5.76 -9.67
CA GLY A 126 35.54 5.91 -10.66
C GLY A 126 34.35 6.76 -10.22
N LEU A 127 33.17 6.37 -10.70
CA LEU A 127 31.89 7.04 -10.48
C LEU A 127 31.33 6.69 -9.08
N ASP A 128 30.58 7.61 -8.46
CA ASP A 128 29.99 7.41 -7.13
C ASP A 128 28.99 6.22 -7.10
N ALA A 129 29.17 5.29 -6.15
CA ALA A 129 28.38 4.06 -6.04
C ALA A 129 26.87 4.32 -5.86
N VAL A 130 26.53 5.36 -5.09
CA VAL A 130 25.13 5.74 -4.86
C VAL A 130 24.52 6.28 -6.15
N ALA A 131 25.21 7.20 -6.82
CA ALA A 131 24.77 7.73 -8.10
C ALA A 131 24.60 6.63 -9.16
N LYS A 132 25.54 5.69 -9.26
CA LYS A 132 25.46 4.55 -10.21
C LYS A 132 24.20 3.72 -10.01
N THR A 133 23.90 3.38 -8.77
CA THR A 133 22.75 2.56 -8.43
C THR A 133 21.44 3.25 -8.84
N GLU A 134 21.31 4.55 -8.56
CA GLU A 134 20.12 5.32 -8.95
C GLU A 134 20.04 5.53 -10.48
N ILE A 135 21.16 5.78 -11.16
CA ILE A 135 21.20 5.91 -12.62
C ILE A 135 20.77 4.60 -13.28
N ARG A 136 21.32 3.45 -12.84
CA ARG A 136 20.93 2.13 -13.35
C ARG A 136 19.44 1.88 -13.19
N LYS A 137 18.90 2.23 -12.02
CA LYS A 137 17.46 2.13 -11.77
C LYS A 137 16.63 3.01 -12.71
N ILE A 138 17.07 4.24 -13.01
CA ILE A 138 16.40 5.10 -13.99
C ILE A 138 16.46 4.47 -15.39
N MET A 139 17.60 3.88 -15.77
CA MET A 139 17.75 3.16 -17.04
C MET A 139 16.76 1.98 -17.13
N ASP A 140 16.67 1.15 -16.09
CA ASP A 140 15.77 -0.01 -16.04
C ASP A 140 14.29 0.40 -16.01
N ASP A 141 13.94 1.42 -15.23
CA ASP A 141 12.55 1.86 -15.04
C ASP A 141 11.99 2.55 -16.28
N ARG A 142 12.83 3.29 -17.03
CA ARG A 142 12.40 4.14 -18.16
C ARG A 142 12.89 3.68 -19.52
N GLY A 143 13.80 2.71 -19.58
CA GLY A 143 14.41 2.25 -20.81
C GLY A 143 15.27 3.32 -21.49
N LEU A 144 15.91 4.19 -20.70
CA LEU A 144 16.74 5.29 -21.19
C LEU A 144 18.20 4.86 -21.38
N SER A 145 18.90 5.56 -22.26
CA SER A 145 20.36 5.43 -22.37
C SER A 145 21.07 5.97 -21.13
N PHE A 146 22.33 5.58 -20.92
CA PHE A 146 23.13 6.04 -19.79
C PHE A 146 23.21 7.57 -19.68
N ASP A 147 23.43 8.26 -20.81
CA ASP A 147 23.53 9.72 -20.82
C ASP A 147 22.22 10.39 -20.40
N GLU A 148 21.09 9.88 -20.87
CA GLU A 148 19.75 10.38 -20.53
C GLU A 148 19.41 10.11 -19.06
N ALA A 149 19.71 8.90 -18.58
CA ALA A 149 19.48 8.54 -17.19
C ALA A 149 20.35 9.37 -16.23
N ARG A 150 21.62 9.62 -16.59
CA ARG A 150 22.52 10.51 -15.85
C ARG A 150 22.02 11.95 -15.83
N LEU A 151 21.51 12.45 -16.96
CA LEU A 151 20.91 13.78 -17.02
C LEU A 151 19.71 13.87 -16.08
N GLU A 152 18.83 12.88 -16.10
CA GLU A 152 17.64 12.87 -15.26
C GLU A 152 17.98 12.78 -13.77
N TYR A 153 18.91 11.90 -13.39
CA TYR A 153 19.45 11.82 -12.04
C TYR A 153 19.96 13.18 -11.57
N THR A 154 20.76 13.86 -12.40
CA THR A 154 21.35 15.16 -12.08
C THR A 154 20.28 16.23 -11.90
N LYS A 155 19.27 16.29 -12.79
CA LYS A 155 18.12 17.19 -12.66
C LYS A 155 17.33 16.93 -11.37
N GLY A 156 17.14 15.66 -11.00
CA GLY A 156 16.52 15.29 -9.73
C GLY A 156 17.31 15.83 -8.54
N ARG A 157 18.63 15.65 -8.55
CA ARG A 157 19.53 16.17 -7.51
C ARG A 157 19.53 17.70 -7.44
N PHE A 158 19.45 18.40 -8.56
CA PHE A 158 19.32 19.87 -8.55
C PHE A 158 18.02 20.30 -7.88
N ASN A 159 16.90 19.69 -8.27
CA ASN A 159 15.60 20.01 -7.71
C ASN A 159 15.52 19.71 -6.19
N GLU A 160 16.20 18.66 -5.71
CA GLU A 160 16.30 18.34 -4.28
C GLU A 160 17.12 19.37 -3.47
N ASN A 161 18.02 20.11 -4.13
CA ASN A 161 18.91 21.09 -3.51
C ASN A 161 18.52 22.54 -3.82
N ASP A 162 17.26 22.79 -4.20
CA ASP A 162 16.76 24.12 -4.60
C ASP A 162 17.57 24.78 -5.74
N ILE A 163 18.09 23.95 -6.65
CA ILE A 163 18.77 24.37 -7.87
C ILE A 163 17.81 24.12 -9.05
N ASP A 164 17.75 25.09 -9.96
CA ASP A 164 16.94 25.01 -11.17
C ASP A 164 17.60 24.16 -12.26
N GLU A 165 16.86 23.81 -13.31
CA GLU A 165 17.39 23.00 -14.42
C GLU A 165 18.56 23.68 -15.14
N ASP A 166 18.60 25.01 -15.13
CA ASP A 166 19.68 25.83 -15.67
C ASP A 166 20.93 25.86 -14.77
N GLY A 167 20.92 25.14 -13.63
CA GLY A 167 22.01 25.10 -12.66
C GLY A 167 22.07 26.31 -11.73
N LEU A 168 21.08 27.20 -11.80
CA LEU A 168 20.98 28.40 -10.95
C LEU A 168 20.24 28.08 -9.65
N PRO A 169 20.67 28.63 -8.50
CA PRO A 169 19.87 28.56 -7.28
C PRO A 169 18.49 29.18 -7.50
N ARG A 170 17.43 28.58 -6.94
CA ARG A 170 16.06 29.11 -6.95
C ARG A 170 15.84 30.24 -5.95
N ASP A 171 16.91 30.80 -5.40
CA ASP A 171 16.85 31.90 -4.43
C ASP A 171 16.36 33.19 -5.13
N PRO A 172 15.24 33.80 -4.70
CA PRO A 172 14.76 35.08 -5.24
C PRO A 172 15.75 36.24 -5.02
N LYS A 173 16.76 36.09 -4.15
CA LYS A 173 17.80 37.09 -3.90
C LYS A 173 19.07 36.88 -4.72
N LEU A 174 19.08 35.93 -5.66
CA LEU A 174 20.23 35.70 -6.52
C LEU A 174 20.57 36.95 -7.35
N VAL A 175 21.73 37.55 -7.07
CA VAL A 175 22.31 38.64 -7.87
C VAL A 175 23.36 38.07 -8.81
N ARG A 176 23.24 38.37 -10.10
CA ARG A 176 24.19 37.98 -11.15
C ARG A 176 24.64 39.21 -11.92
N PHE A 177 25.87 39.19 -12.43
CA PHE A 177 26.54 40.33 -13.06
C PHE A 177 26.74 40.13 -14.55
#